data_AF-A0AAW0E924-F1
#
_entry.id   AF-A0AAW0E924-F1
#
_cell.length_a   1.000
_cell.length_b   1.000
_cell.length_c   1.000
_cell.angle_alpha   90.00
_cell.angle_beta   90.00
_cell.angle_gamma   90.00
#
_symmetry.space_group_name_H-M   'P 1'
#
loop_
_entity.id
_entity.type
_entity.pdbx_description
1 polymer ?
#
loop_
_entity_poly.entity_id
_entity_poly.type
_entity_poly.pdbx_seq_one_letter_code
_entity_poly.pdbx_strand_id
1 'polypeptide(L)'
;MAPTPTSFGKEGSPPETAIEEHINTLQIPRIGNHGLPALQLYRLGSFATEGELRKRKEDIFSGDNSCGQTLQSDSEQFTDRLLDVSLDIIQALSRDQVDEVVAASVIAELSAAIIARLGKTTRIYIVLDEANAAANAYERSFRDDDGNYYPLLKVILKTWKDILQDMPFIFVVAGSEIPEECFAGEIEWKNFVWKSNTEKQRCYIQQFLPDNLRESVGDPLMQRMWRWVRGRHRFTSACIAVLLENSYAKPFAYLDMIIHRSTGYLPCADLRYPSPIFPFGLLDFEVMKKRQLRSYVHLAVIDPLVSSSNPGFPKKAVKLINEGMGRFTDSRCTDIVIDEPLVIARAVAWFTSCEGGTPASILEYQYFVEHLIDPGMAPRHPPAYLAFALALAFSKSRRISDILLMSRPVPLWSRRAHIVARTRQPNLTLENPVRDVNGTHQTLVTYSTSLTDTLQWLRHSHPTPFCIHVTDATATLIFIVKLSNGGRFWAVMRALYSLGDRKDVTTKIQDTLHSLKPENLFQHPSAHEPSSNIFSALDSLPNICPQVGPHGILPVIAIIGKDVDRNISQHLACR
;
A
#
# COMPACT_ATOMS: atom_id res chain seq x y z
N MET A 1 -23.86 25.17 67.76
CA MET A 1 -24.01 23.71 67.94
C MET A 1 -24.32 23.11 66.59
N ALA A 2 -23.31 22.54 65.94
CA ALA A 2 -23.39 21.83 64.68
C ALA A 2 -22.72 20.46 64.90
N PRO A 3 -23.25 19.37 64.31
CA PRO A 3 -22.81 18.02 64.64
C PRO A 3 -21.48 17.67 63.97
N THR A 4 -20.65 16.95 64.70
CA THR A 4 -19.35 16.39 64.29
C THR A 4 -19.56 15.31 63.21
N PRO A 5 -18.70 15.20 62.17
CA PRO A 5 -18.81 14.14 61.19
C PRO A 5 -18.40 12.79 61.79
N THR A 6 -19.26 11.80 61.63
CA THR A 6 -19.04 10.37 61.87
C THR A 6 -17.91 9.83 60.99
N SER A 7 -16.96 9.14 61.61
CA SER A 7 -15.91 8.38 60.94
C SER A 7 -16.50 7.24 60.11
N PHE A 8 -16.26 7.24 58.80
CA PHE A 8 -16.46 6.05 57.97
C PHE A 8 -15.42 4.99 58.38
N GLY A 9 -15.92 3.79 58.70
CA GLY A 9 -15.11 2.64 59.06
C GLY A 9 -14.24 2.19 57.89
N LYS A 10 -12.99 1.82 58.21
CA LYS A 10 -12.12 1.03 57.34
C LYS A 10 -12.72 -0.38 57.22
N GLU A 11 -13.54 -0.62 56.22
CA GLU A 11 -13.78 -1.99 55.75
C GLU A 11 -12.57 -2.45 54.92
N GLY A 12 -12.17 -3.69 55.18
CA GLY A 12 -10.81 -4.18 55.00
C GLY A 12 -10.31 -4.18 53.55
N SER A 13 -9.05 -3.78 53.38
CA SER A 13 -8.23 -4.20 52.25
C SER A 13 -8.26 -5.73 52.14
N PRO A 14 -8.37 -6.31 50.93
CA PRO A 14 -8.25 -7.76 50.76
C PRO A 14 -6.95 -8.24 51.41
N PRO A 15 -6.94 -9.39 52.09
CA PRO A 15 -5.73 -9.88 52.75
C PRO A 15 -4.66 -10.10 51.68
N GLU A 16 -3.48 -9.52 51.91
CA GLU A 16 -2.27 -9.57 51.08
C GLU A 16 -1.98 -11.01 50.57
N THR A 17 -2.37 -12.01 51.36
CA THR A 17 -2.25 -13.45 51.06
C THR A 17 -3.12 -13.93 49.89
N ALA A 18 -4.29 -13.33 49.64
CA ALA A 18 -5.18 -13.74 48.54
C ALA A 18 -4.64 -13.31 47.16
N ILE A 19 -4.03 -12.12 47.10
CA ILE A 19 -3.35 -11.62 45.90
C ILE A 19 -2.11 -12.47 45.62
N GLU A 20 -1.35 -12.78 46.67
CA GLU A 20 -0.18 -13.65 46.55
C GLU A 20 -0.52 -15.08 46.09
N GLU A 21 -1.59 -15.67 46.63
CA GLU A 21 -2.06 -17.00 46.22
C GLU A 21 -2.54 -16.97 44.76
N HIS A 22 -3.30 -15.94 44.37
CA HIS A 22 -3.78 -15.79 43.00
C HIS A 22 -2.63 -15.66 41.99
N ILE A 23 -1.62 -14.81 42.24
CA ILE A 23 -0.46 -14.69 41.32
C ILE A 23 0.29 -16.02 41.16
N ASN A 24 0.34 -16.88 42.18
CA ASN A 24 0.98 -18.19 42.08
C ASN A 24 0.20 -19.16 41.17
N THR A 25 -1.12 -18.97 41.03
CA THR A 25 -1.96 -19.77 40.15
C THR A 25 -1.85 -19.40 38.67
N LEU A 26 -1.29 -18.23 38.32
CA LEU A 26 -1.29 -17.70 36.96
C LEU A 26 -0.33 -18.39 35.96
N GLN A 27 0.59 -19.23 36.44
CA GLN A 27 1.51 -20.05 35.61
C GLN A 27 2.08 -19.34 34.35
N ILE A 28 2.55 -18.10 34.49
CA ILE A 28 2.94 -17.23 33.36
C ILE A 28 4.02 -17.91 32.48
N PRO A 29 3.73 -18.22 31.20
CA PRO A 29 4.65 -18.92 30.33
C PRO A 29 5.84 -18.05 29.89
N ARG A 30 6.99 -18.70 29.64
CA ARG A 30 8.21 -18.06 29.12
C ARG A 30 8.31 -18.27 27.61
N ILE A 31 8.45 -17.20 26.82
CA ILE A 31 8.49 -17.30 25.36
C ILE A 31 9.94 -17.58 24.89
N GLY A 32 10.15 -18.76 24.30
CA GLY A 32 11.37 -19.15 23.57
C GLY A 32 12.62 -19.39 24.44
N ASN A 33 13.78 -19.52 23.79
CA ASN A 33 15.09 -19.75 24.43
C ASN A 33 15.62 -18.54 25.24
N HIS A 34 14.85 -17.46 25.34
CA HIS A 34 15.29 -16.22 25.99
C HIS A 34 14.83 -16.09 27.45
N GLY A 35 14.03 -17.02 27.97
CA GLY A 35 13.69 -17.10 29.40
C GLY A 35 12.82 -15.96 29.94
N LEU A 36 12.24 -15.13 29.07
CA LEU A 36 11.42 -13.99 29.46
C LEU A 36 9.94 -14.38 29.66
N PRO A 37 9.31 -13.97 30.77
CA PRO A 37 7.88 -14.15 30.98
C PRO A 37 7.10 -13.22 30.04
N ALA A 38 6.00 -13.72 29.47
CA ALA A 38 5.13 -12.93 28.61
C ALA A 38 3.67 -13.08 29.04
N LEU A 39 2.94 -11.96 29.07
CA LEU A 39 1.53 -11.90 29.41
C LEU A 39 0.81 -11.17 28.26
N GLN A 40 -0.14 -11.85 27.60
CA GLN A 40 -0.98 -11.23 26.59
C GLN A 40 -2.15 -10.54 27.31
N LEU A 41 -2.18 -9.21 27.27
CA LEU A 41 -3.17 -8.43 28.02
C LEU A 41 -4.43 -8.11 27.22
N TYR A 42 -4.38 -8.15 25.88
CA TYR A 42 -5.56 -7.88 25.04
C TYR A 42 -5.40 -8.33 23.58
N ARG A 43 -6.51 -8.69 22.91
CA ARG A 43 -6.59 -8.90 21.45
C ARG A 43 -7.59 -7.93 20.84
N LEU A 44 -7.14 -6.76 20.35
CA LEU A 44 -8.01 -5.67 19.86
C LEU A 44 -8.72 -6.01 18.53
N GLY A 45 -8.24 -7.00 17.77
CA GLY A 45 -8.81 -7.40 16.49
C GLY A 45 -10.22 -8.01 16.53
N SER A 46 -10.80 -8.25 17.72
CA SER A 46 -12.16 -8.77 17.90
C SER A 46 -13.26 -7.70 17.89
N PHE A 47 -12.92 -6.40 17.84
CA PHE A 47 -13.92 -5.31 17.81
C PHE A 47 -14.63 -5.13 16.47
N ALA A 48 -14.28 -5.90 15.44
CA ALA A 48 -14.74 -5.69 14.07
C ALA A 48 -16.17 -6.21 13.77
N THR A 49 -16.77 -7.03 14.64
CA THR A 49 -18.15 -7.50 14.45
C THR A 49 -19.11 -6.59 15.21
N GLU A 50 -19.51 -5.48 14.58
CA GLU A 50 -20.51 -4.52 15.10
C GLU A 50 -21.81 -5.22 15.55
N GLY A 51 -22.18 -6.35 14.91
CA GLY A 51 -23.31 -7.19 15.30
C GLY A 51 -23.14 -7.92 16.64
N GLU A 52 -21.91 -8.28 17.02
CA GLU A 52 -21.59 -9.02 18.25
C GLU A 52 -21.41 -8.08 19.44
N LEU A 53 -20.88 -6.88 19.19
CA LEU A 53 -20.90 -5.75 20.13
C LEU A 53 -22.31 -5.24 20.39
N ARG A 54 -23.18 -5.19 19.36
CA ARG A 54 -24.59 -4.85 19.51
C ARG A 54 -25.34 -5.90 20.32
N LYS A 55 -25.09 -7.18 20.06
CA LYS A 55 -25.63 -8.31 20.84
C LYS A 55 -25.15 -8.28 22.29
N ARG A 56 -23.86 -8.04 22.54
CA ARG A 56 -23.31 -7.90 23.90
C ARG A 56 -23.80 -6.65 24.61
N LYS A 57 -23.98 -5.52 23.91
CA LYS A 57 -24.63 -4.32 24.46
C LYS A 57 -26.07 -4.62 24.82
N GLU A 58 -26.82 -5.32 23.96
CA GLU A 58 -28.20 -5.70 24.23
C GLU A 58 -28.27 -6.72 25.39
N ASP A 59 -27.36 -7.69 25.49
CA ASP A 59 -27.26 -8.65 26.61
C ASP A 59 -26.85 -7.98 27.93
N ILE A 60 -26.00 -6.93 27.91
CA ILE A 60 -25.62 -6.17 29.12
C ILE A 60 -26.83 -5.40 29.70
N PHE A 61 -27.84 -5.08 28.88
CA PHE A 61 -29.06 -4.37 29.31
C PHE A 61 -30.33 -5.24 29.30
N SER A 62 -30.23 -6.52 28.93
CA SER A 62 -31.35 -7.48 28.90
C SER A 62 -31.07 -8.60 29.89
N GLY A 63 -31.65 -8.51 31.08
CA GLY A 63 -31.44 -9.50 32.14
C GLY A 63 -32.13 -10.84 31.91
N ASP A 64 -31.74 -11.61 30.89
CA ASP A 64 -32.18 -13.00 30.72
C ASP A 64 -31.04 -13.92 30.25
N ASN A 65 -30.56 -14.75 31.17
CA ASN A 65 -29.61 -15.84 30.91
C ASN A 65 -30.36 -17.11 30.49
N SER A 66 -29.99 -17.76 29.38
CA SER A 66 -29.90 -19.23 29.33
C SER A 66 -29.19 -19.80 28.08
N CYS A 67 -28.29 -20.76 28.36
CA CYS A 67 -27.83 -21.90 27.53
C CYS A 67 -26.96 -21.62 26.29
N GLY A 68 -25.92 -22.41 25.97
CA GLY A 68 -25.56 -23.74 26.45
C GLY A 68 -24.12 -24.14 26.11
N GLN A 69 -23.66 -25.18 26.80
CA GLN A 69 -22.31 -25.73 26.78
C GLN A 69 -22.03 -26.49 25.48
N THR A 70 -20.85 -26.26 24.88
CA THR A 70 -20.24 -27.19 23.93
C THR A 70 -18.81 -27.47 24.36
N LEU A 71 -18.43 -28.75 24.36
CA LEU A 71 -17.15 -29.30 24.79
C LEU A 71 -15.96 -28.66 24.06
N GLN A 72 -15.15 -27.89 24.78
CA GLN A 72 -13.82 -27.44 24.36
C GLN A 72 -12.74 -28.39 24.88
N SER A 73 -11.71 -28.58 24.08
CA SER A 73 -10.57 -29.44 24.39
C SER A 73 -9.67 -28.82 25.48
N ASP A 74 -9.01 -29.65 26.30
CA ASP A 74 -8.16 -29.21 27.44
C ASP A 74 -7.02 -28.23 27.05
N SER A 75 -6.67 -28.16 25.76
CA SER A 75 -5.71 -27.21 25.18
C SER A 75 -6.31 -25.80 24.97
N GLU A 76 -7.57 -25.72 24.55
CA GLU A 76 -8.31 -24.45 24.46
C GLU A 76 -8.61 -23.89 25.86
N GLN A 77 -8.90 -24.78 26.82
CA GLN A 77 -9.16 -24.42 28.21
C GLN A 77 -7.96 -23.76 28.91
N PHE A 78 -6.73 -24.05 28.48
CA PHE A 78 -5.51 -23.45 29.04
C PHE A 78 -5.24 -22.05 28.47
N THR A 79 -5.56 -21.82 27.20
CA THR A 79 -5.36 -20.53 26.53
C THR A 79 -6.48 -19.55 26.87
N ASP A 80 -7.71 -20.04 27.03
CA ASP A 80 -8.88 -19.25 27.49
C ASP A 80 -8.76 -18.84 28.96
N ARG A 81 -8.07 -19.63 29.82
CA ARG A 81 -7.82 -19.28 31.23
C ARG A 81 -6.74 -18.21 31.42
N LEU A 82 -5.82 -18.06 30.49
CA LEU A 82 -4.76 -17.04 30.54
C LEU A 82 -5.23 -15.69 29.99
N LEU A 83 -6.38 -15.66 29.30
CA LEU A 83 -6.75 -14.55 28.44
C LEU A 83 -7.35 -13.34 29.16
N ASP A 84 -7.62 -13.34 30.47
CA ASP A 84 -8.30 -12.17 31.04
C ASP A 84 -8.11 -11.93 32.55
N VAL A 85 -6.94 -12.16 33.16
CA VAL A 85 -6.76 -11.85 34.60
C VAL A 85 -7.10 -10.38 34.92
N SER A 86 -6.62 -9.45 34.10
CA SER A 86 -6.92 -8.03 34.28
C SER A 86 -8.38 -7.71 33.97
N LEU A 87 -9.02 -8.44 33.05
CA LEU A 87 -10.38 -8.16 32.63
C LEU A 87 -11.41 -8.85 33.54
N ASP A 88 -11.09 -9.99 34.12
CA ASP A 88 -11.81 -10.62 35.22
C ASP A 88 -11.77 -9.74 36.46
N ILE A 89 -10.60 -9.16 36.77
CA ILE A 89 -10.46 -8.15 37.83
C ILE A 89 -11.27 -6.91 37.48
N ILE A 90 -11.14 -6.33 36.28
CA ILE A 90 -11.91 -5.15 35.88
C ILE A 90 -13.41 -5.43 35.82
N GLN A 91 -13.84 -6.61 35.36
CA GLN A 91 -15.25 -7.02 35.33
C GLN A 91 -15.78 -7.22 36.75
N ALA A 92 -15.02 -7.84 37.65
CA ALA A 92 -15.39 -7.98 39.05
C ALA A 92 -15.52 -6.59 39.72
N LEU A 93 -14.51 -5.74 39.56
CA LEU A 93 -14.51 -4.37 40.06
C LEU A 93 -15.66 -3.54 39.46
N SER A 94 -15.96 -3.71 38.17
CA SER A 94 -17.08 -3.02 37.49
C SER A 94 -18.44 -3.52 37.96
N ARG A 95 -18.60 -4.84 38.18
CA ARG A 95 -19.83 -5.42 38.74
C ARG A 95 -20.10 -4.88 40.15
N ASP A 96 -19.04 -4.66 40.91
CA ASP A 96 -19.11 -4.15 42.28
C ASP A 96 -19.11 -2.61 42.35
N GLN A 97 -19.19 -1.90 41.21
CA GLN A 97 -19.17 -0.43 41.10
C GLN A 97 -17.98 0.21 41.83
N VAL A 98 -16.84 -0.47 41.83
CA VAL A 98 -15.64 0.00 42.51
C VAL A 98 -15.11 1.26 41.82
N ASP A 99 -14.76 2.25 42.63
CA ASP A 99 -14.20 3.52 42.17
C ASP A 99 -12.92 3.31 41.34
N GLU A 100 -12.75 4.11 40.29
CA GLU A 100 -11.61 4.04 39.36
C GLU A 100 -10.27 4.21 40.09
N VAL A 101 -10.22 5.00 41.16
CA VAL A 101 -9.03 5.18 42.01
C VAL A 101 -8.66 3.88 42.72
N VAL A 102 -9.66 3.13 43.20
CA VAL A 102 -9.44 1.84 43.86
C VAL A 102 -8.98 0.81 42.84
N ALA A 103 -9.61 0.76 41.67
CA ALA A 103 -9.19 -0.13 40.58
C ALA A 103 -7.74 0.12 40.15
N ALA A 104 -7.35 1.39 39.98
CA ALA A 104 -5.98 1.78 39.67
C ALA A 104 -4.99 1.34 40.77
N SER A 105 -5.34 1.52 42.06
CA SER A 105 -4.51 1.08 43.19
C SER A 105 -4.30 -0.44 43.18
N VAL A 106 -5.37 -1.21 42.96
CA VAL A 106 -5.28 -2.68 42.90
C VAL A 106 -4.39 -3.13 41.74
N ILE A 107 -4.52 -2.51 40.56
CA ILE A 107 -3.68 -2.84 39.40
C ILE A 107 -2.21 -2.51 39.68
N ALA A 108 -1.92 -1.37 40.32
CA ALA A 108 -0.57 -0.97 40.67
C ALA A 108 0.06 -1.92 41.70
N GLU A 109 -0.67 -2.29 42.76
CA GLU A 109 -0.24 -3.26 43.78
C GLU A 109 0.04 -4.64 43.16
N LEU A 110 -0.87 -5.12 42.32
CA LEU A 110 -0.70 -6.39 41.60
C LEU A 110 0.54 -6.37 40.71
N SER A 111 0.75 -5.27 39.97
CA SER A 111 1.90 -5.09 39.09
C SER A 111 3.22 -5.08 39.88
N ALA A 112 3.25 -4.40 41.04
CA ALA A 112 4.39 -4.41 41.95
C ALA A 112 4.69 -5.83 42.48
N ALA A 113 3.65 -6.59 42.84
CA ALA A 113 3.79 -7.97 43.29
C ALA A 113 4.34 -8.88 42.17
N ILE A 114 3.88 -8.70 40.93
CA ILE A 114 4.42 -9.41 39.75
C ILE A 114 5.92 -9.11 39.59
N ILE A 115 6.33 -7.84 39.68
CA ILE A 115 7.75 -7.44 39.57
C ILE A 115 8.59 -8.03 40.71
N ALA A 116 8.06 -8.02 41.94
CA ALA A 116 8.75 -8.59 43.09
C ALA A 116 9.04 -10.08 42.88
N ARG A 117 8.12 -10.81 42.24
CA ARG A 117 8.30 -12.24 41.92
C ARG A 117 9.20 -12.50 40.72
N LEU A 118 9.09 -11.69 39.68
CA LEU A 118 9.89 -11.85 38.46
C LEU A 118 11.32 -11.30 38.60
N GLY A 119 11.56 -10.48 39.62
CA GLY A 119 12.82 -9.80 39.89
C GLY A 119 12.87 -8.40 39.29
N LYS A 120 13.45 -7.44 40.03
CA LYS A 120 13.50 -6.00 39.68
C LYS A 120 14.20 -5.68 38.37
N THR A 121 15.02 -6.58 37.84
CA THR A 121 15.73 -6.41 36.55
C THR A 121 14.93 -6.94 35.36
N THR A 122 13.83 -7.65 35.60
CA THR A 122 13.01 -8.27 34.55
C THR A 122 12.12 -7.21 33.93
N ARG A 123 12.27 -7.03 32.61
CA ARG A 123 11.40 -6.18 31.80
C ARG A 123 10.13 -6.95 31.45
N ILE A 124 8.98 -6.34 31.65
CA ILE A 124 7.67 -6.92 31.31
C ILE A 124 7.14 -6.20 30.07
N TYR A 125 6.65 -6.93 29.09
CA TYR A 125 6.17 -6.36 27.83
C TYR A 125 4.64 -6.41 27.78
N ILE A 126 4.01 -5.26 27.49
CA ILE A 126 2.57 -5.13 27.22
C ILE A 126 2.40 -4.97 25.72
N VAL A 127 1.90 -6.00 25.05
CA VAL A 127 1.73 -5.98 23.59
C VAL A 127 0.29 -5.61 23.24
N LEU A 128 0.12 -4.49 22.53
CA LEU A 128 -1.15 -4.07 21.93
C LEU A 128 -1.08 -4.35 20.44
N ASP A 129 -1.62 -5.49 20.00
CA ASP A 129 -1.68 -5.85 18.58
C ASP A 129 -2.96 -5.31 17.93
N GLU A 130 -2.91 -5.01 16.63
CA GLU A 130 -3.97 -4.31 15.87
C GLU A 130 -4.44 -3.01 16.55
N ALA A 131 -3.50 -2.25 17.13
CA ALA A 131 -3.79 -1.01 17.85
C ALA A 131 -4.44 0.08 16.99
N ASN A 132 -4.35 -0.01 15.65
CA ASN A 132 -5.13 0.80 14.71
C ASN A 132 -6.65 0.69 14.96
N ALA A 133 -7.15 -0.46 15.42
CA ALA A 133 -8.57 -0.60 15.78
C ALA A 133 -8.93 0.35 16.92
N ALA A 134 -8.10 0.41 17.97
CA ALA A 134 -8.30 1.34 19.08
C ALA A 134 -7.95 2.80 18.71
N ALA A 135 -7.05 3.02 17.76
CA ALA A 135 -6.72 4.35 17.25
C ALA A 135 -7.86 4.96 16.43
N ASN A 136 -8.64 4.14 15.73
CA ASN A 136 -9.78 4.59 14.93
C ASN A 136 -11.11 4.51 15.70
N ALA A 137 -11.14 3.78 16.82
CA ALA A 137 -12.30 3.71 17.68
C ALA A 137 -12.44 5.01 18.48
N TYR A 138 -13.67 5.54 18.49
CA TYR A 138 -14.06 6.62 19.40
C TYR A 138 -13.21 7.89 19.27
N GLU A 139 -12.76 8.25 18.06
CA GLU A 139 -11.86 9.40 17.78
C GLU A 139 -12.23 10.72 18.47
N ARG A 140 -13.52 10.93 18.77
CA ARG A 140 -14.05 12.15 19.40
C ARG A 140 -14.68 11.93 20.77
N SER A 141 -14.40 10.81 21.44
CA SER A 141 -15.04 10.50 22.72
C SER A 141 -14.26 11.00 23.93
N PHE A 142 -12.98 11.33 23.75
CA PHE A 142 -12.09 11.80 24.82
C PHE A 142 -11.49 13.15 24.46
N ARG A 143 -11.20 13.98 25.47
CA ARG A 143 -10.59 15.30 25.31
C ARG A 143 -9.45 15.50 26.28
N ASP A 144 -8.42 16.21 25.85
CA ASP A 144 -7.34 16.66 26.74
C ASP A 144 -7.70 17.96 27.45
N ASP A 145 -6.79 18.45 28.30
CA ASP A 145 -6.99 19.67 29.10
C ASP A 145 -7.11 20.92 28.21
N ASP A 146 -6.58 20.88 26.99
CA ASP A 146 -6.69 21.92 25.97
C ASP A 146 -7.98 21.81 25.14
N GLY A 147 -8.79 20.77 25.38
CA GLY A 147 -10.07 20.51 24.71
C GLY A 147 -9.94 19.81 23.36
N ASN A 148 -8.75 19.35 22.97
CA ASN A 148 -8.54 18.60 21.74
C ASN A 148 -9.03 17.16 21.90
N TYR A 149 -9.69 16.65 20.87
CA TYR A 149 -10.16 15.27 20.86
C TYR A 149 -9.03 14.27 20.59
N TYR A 150 -9.15 13.07 21.17
CA TYR A 150 -8.23 11.98 20.89
C TYR A 150 -8.91 10.59 20.96
N PRO A 151 -8.32 9.56 20.32
CA PRO A 151 -8.94 8.25 20.21
C PRO A 151 -8.73 7.35 21.44
N LEU A 152 -9.46 6.23 21.49
CA LEU A 152 -9.42 5.25 22.58
C LEU A 152 -7.99 4.75 22.86
N LEU A 153 -7.16 4.54 21.84
CA LEU A 153 -5.79 4.09 22.05
C LEU A 153 -4.97 5.03 22.95
N LYS A 154 -5.12 6.35 22.78
CA LYS A 154 -4.40 7.32 23.60
C LYS A 154 -4.85 7.26 25.06
N VAL A 155 -6.15 7.02 25.30
CA VAL A 155 -6.68 6.78 26.66
C VAL A 155 -6.02 5.55 27.25
N ILE A 156 -6.04 4.42 26.54
CA ILE A 156 -5.45 3.16 27.00
C ILE A 156 -3.98 3.40 27.39
N LEU A 157 -3.20 4.00 26.50
CA LEU A 157 -1.78 4.25 26.76
C LEU A 157 -1.55 5.21 27.93
N LYS A 158 -2.35 6.29 28.05
CA LYS A 158 -2.24 7.26 29.15
C LYS A 158 -2.59 6.62 30.48
N THR A 159 -3.78 6.00 30.58
CA THR A 159 -4.26 5.35 31.80
C THR A 159 -3.28 4.28 32.31
N TRP A 160 -2.81 3.39 31.43
CA TRP A 160 -1.88 2.35 31.85
C TRP A 160 -0.50 2.90 32.24
N LYS A 161 -0.02 3.96 31.60
CA LYS A 161 1.23 4.62 32.02
C LYS A 161 1.08 5.31 33.37
N ASP A 162 -0.05 5.98 33.61
CA ASP A 162 -0.31 6.68 34.87
C ASP A 162 -0.42 5.68 36.05
N ILE A 163 -0.97 4.49 35.80
CA ILE A 163 -1.04 3.39 36.78
C ILE A 163 0.33 2.74 37.01
N LEU A 164 1.08 2.46 35.94
CA LEU A 164 2.32 1.68 36.02
C LEU A 164 3.56 2.52 36.35
N GLN A 165 3.52 3.84 36.09
CA GLN A 165 4.57 4.80 36.42
C GLN A 165 5.99 4.28 36.09
N ASP A 166 6.89 4.27 37.07
CA ASP A 166 8.31 3.91 36.92
C ASP A 166 8.57 2.39 36.94
N MET A 167 7.53 1.57 36.90
CA MET A 167 7.68 0.13 36.83
C MET A 167 8.32 -0.31 35.49
N PRO A 168 9.07 -1.43 35.43
CA PRO A 168 9.80 -1.88 34.25
C PRO A 168 8.90 -2.51 33.16
N PHE A 169 7.71 -1.94 32.92
CA PHE A 169 6.82 -2.30 31.84
C PHE A 169 7.19 -1.57 30.55
N ILE A 170 7.12 -2.28 29.42
CA ILE A 170 7.41 -1.76 28.08
C ILE A 170 6.20 -2.02 27.20
N PHE A 171 5.60 -0.97 26.66
CA PHE A 171 4.51 -1.10 25.70
C PHE A 171 5.07 -1.38 24.30
N VAL A 172 4.58 -2.45 23.69
CA VAL A 172 4.80 -2.77 22.28
C VAL A 172 3.48 -2.56 21.57
N VAL A 173 3.32 -1.40 20.94
CA VAL A 173 2.10 -1.04 20.22
C VAL A 173 2.30 -1.38 18.75
N ALA A 174 1.60 -2.40 18.27
CA ALA A 174 1.67 -2.90 16.90
C ALA A 174 0.34 -2.64 16.18
N GLY A 175 0.41 -2.21 14.92
CA GLY A 175 -0.77 -1.92 14.13
C GLY A 175 -0.42 -1.48 12.72
N SER A 176 -1.45 -1.40 11.88
CA SER A 176 -1.34 -1.00 10.48
C SER A 176 -1.26 0.52 10.28
N GLU A 177 -1.83 1.30 11.19
CA GLU A 177 -1.78 2.77 11.25
C GLU A 177 -2.02 3.22 12.69
N ILE A 178 -1.00 3.80 13.31
CA ILE A 178 -1.15 4.38 14.64
C ILE A 178 -0.69 5.84 14.54
N PRO A 179 -1.60 6.81 14.59
CA PRO A 179 -1.28 8.24 14.51
C PRO A 179 -0.26 8.66 15.59
N GLU A 180 0.66 9.56 15.24
CA GLU A 180 1.65 10.10 16.18
C GLU A 180 1.00 10.76 17.40
N GLU A 181 -0.16 11.41 17.19
CA GLU A 181 -0.96 12.06 18.24
C GLU A 181 -1.49 11.10 19.32
N CYS A 182 -1.43 9.78 19.10
CA CYS A 182 -1.72 8.76 20.11
C CYS A 182 -0.62 8.63 21.18
N PHE A 183 0.55 9.23 20.96
CA PHE A 183 1.71 9.14 21.85
C PHE A 183 1.97 10.48 22.55
N ALA A 184 2.68 10.45 23.70
CA ALA A 184 2.89 11.62 24.55
C ALA A 184 4.08 12.50 24.12
N GLY A 185 4.59 12.34 22.89
CA GLY A 185 5.62 13.22 22.32
C GLY A 185 6.56 12.54 21.31
N GLU A 186 7.46 13.33 20.72
CA GLU A 186 8.38 12.89 19.66
C GLU A 186 9.29 11.72 20.08
N ILE A 187 9.69 11.63 21.35
CA ILE A 187 10.62 10.58 21.81
C ILE A 187 9.98 9.21 21.75
N GLU A 188 8.70 9.10 22.14
CA GLU A 188 7.95 7.84 22.08
C GLU A 188 7.74 7.40 20.64
N TRP A 189 7.38 8.35 19.77
CA TRP A 189 7.20 8.11 18.35
C TRP A 189 8.49 7.72 17.63
N LYS A 190 9.64 8.31 18.01
CA LYS A 190 10.96 7.98 17.45
C LYS A 190 11.38 6.51 17.65
N ASN A 191 10.79 5.81 18.62
CA ASN A 191 11.04 4.39 18.86
C ASN A 191 10.18 3.45 18.00
N PHE A 192 9.28 4.00 17.17
CA PHE A 192 8.43 3.20 16.30
C PHE A 192 9.26 2.58 15.16
N VAL A 193 9.21 1.25 15.02
CA VAL A 193 9.96 0.51 14.00
C VAL A 193 9.00 -0.30 13.13
N TRP A 194 8.95 0.02 11.85
CA TRP A 194 8.25 -0.80 10.86
C TRP A 194 9.19 -1.89 10.32
N LYS A 195 8.74 -3.14 10.31
CA LYS A 195 9.47 -4.24 9.67
C LYS A 195 8.51 -5.07 8.82
N SER A 196 8.66 -5.02 7.50
CA SER A 196 8.13 -6.04 6.59
C SER A 196 9.32 -6.75 5.95
N ASN A 197 9.71 -7.91 6.49
CA ASN A 197 10.79 -8.71 5.90
C ASN A 197 10.17 -9.89 5.17
N THR A 198 10.12 -9.78 3.85
CA THR A 198 9.52 -10.79 2.98
C THR A 198 10.32 -12.10 2.97
N GLU A 199 11.65 -12.06 3.10
CA GLU A 199 12.47 -13.29 3.12
C GLU A 199 12.11 -14.21 4.30
N LYS A 200 11.74 -13.61 5.45
CA LYS A 200 11.26 -14.36 6.61
C LYS A 200 9.92 -15.07 6.38
N GLN A 201 9.11 -14.64 5.42
CA GLN A 201 7.82 -15.30 5.14
C GLN A 201 7.99 -16.67 4.52
N ARG A 202 9.04 -16.88 3.70
CA ARG A 202 9.29 -18.21 3.13
C ARG A 202 9.64 -19.23 4.23
N CYS A 203 10.53 -18.83 5.15
CA CYS A 203 10.85 -19.64 6.32
C CYS A 203 9.61 -19.88 7.20
N TYR A 204 8.77 -18.85 7.38
CA TYR A 204 7.52 -18.99 8.11
C TYR A 204 6.59 -20.02 7.47
N ILE A 205 6.36 -19.96 6.15
CA ILE A 205 5.54 -20.97 5.44
C ILE A 205 6.11 -22.37 5.64
N GLN A 206 7.43 -22.55 5.51
CA GLN A 206 8.09 -23.85 5.64
C GLN A 206 7.87 -24.52 7.00
N GLN A 207 7.72 -23.75 8.08
CA GLN A 207 7.50 -24.27 9.43
C GLN A 207 6.15 -24.99 9.58
N PHE A 208 5.15 -24.65 8.76
CA PHE A 208 3.81 -25.24 8.85
C PHE A 208 3.56 -26.35 7.83
N LEU A 209 4.47 -26.54 6.86
CA LEU A 209 4.35 -27.62 5.87
C LEU A 209 4.80 -28.95 6.51
N PRO A 210 3.90 -29.96 6.60
CA PRO A 210 4.27 -31.28 7.10
C PRO A 210 5.27 -31.97 6.16
N ASP A 211 6.13 -32.84 6.68
CA ASP A 211 7.24 -33.43 5.90
C ASP A 211 6.77 -34.21 4.67
N ASN A 212 5.68 -34.98 4.80
CA ASN A 212 5.06 -35.70 3.67
C ASN A 212 4.55 -34.76 2.55
N LEU A 213 4.04 -33.59 2.92
CA LEU A 213 3.61 -32.59 1.95
C LEU A 213 4.83 -31.90 1.32
N ARG A 214 5.87 -31.66 2.12
CA ARG A 214 7.13 -31.05 1.68
C ARG A 214 7.78 -31.88 0.58
N GLU A 215 7.83 -33.20 0.76
CA GLU A 215 8.40 -34.15 -0.20
C GLU A 215 7.60 -34.29 -1.49
N SER A 216 6.26 -34.17 -1.43
CA SER A 216 5.38 -34.44 -2.58
C SER A 216 5.11 -33.20 -3.44
N VAL A 217 4.59 -32.13 -2.82
CA VAL A 217 4.14 -30.91 -3.53
C VAL A 217 4.67 -29.62 -2.89
N GLY A 218 5.56 -29.76 -1.91
CA GLY A 218 6.05 -28.66 -1.07
C GLY A 218 6.64 -27.53 -1.87
N ASP A 219 7.55 -27.81 -2.79
CA ASP A 219 8.22 -26.78 -3.59
C ASP A 219 7.27 -26.01 -4.52
N PRO A 220 6.44 -26.66 -5.36
CA PRO A 220 5.46 -25.96 -6.18
C PRO A 220 4.42 -25.18 -5.35
N LEU A 221 3.95 -25.75 -4.24
CA LEU A 221 2.99 -25.09 -3.35
C LEU A 221 3.61 -23.86 -2.69
N MET A 222 4.80 -24.00 -2.11
CA MET A 222 5.55 -22.92 -1.47
C MET A 222 5.83 -21.81 -2.48
N GLN A 223 6.25 -22.14 -3.70
CA GLN A 223 6.49 -21.13 -4.74
C GLN A 223 5.20 -20.39 -5.10
N ARG A 224 4.06 -21.09 -5.22
CA ARG A 224 2.77 -20.46 -5.54
C ARG A 224 2.24 -19.62 -4.39
N MET A 225 2.33 -20.11 -3.15
CA MET A 225 2.00 -19.35 -1.94
C MET A 225 2.87 -18.10 -1.86
N TRP A 226 4.19 -18.24 -1.92
CA TRP A 226 5.12 -17.12 -1.94
C TRP A 226 4.76 -16.11 -3.04
N ARG A 227 4.45 -16.57 -4.25
CA ARG A 227 4.08 -15.67 -5.35
C ARG A 227 2.82 -14.87 -5.02
N TRP A 228 1.79 -15.47 -4.44
CA TRP A 228 0.50 -14.81 -4.23
C TRP A 228 0.39 -14.07 -2.90
N VAL A 229 0.83 -14.68 -1.80
CA VAL A 229 0.62 -14.18 -0.43
C VAL A 229 1.83 -13.46 0.16
N ARG A 230 2.89 -13.20 -0.62
CA ARG A 230 4.02 -12.37 -0.17
C ARG A 230 3.60 -10.94 0.12
N GLY A 231 4.37 -10.30 0.99
CA GLY A 231 4.22 -8.88 1.34
C GLY A 231 3.82 -8.75 2.79
N ARG A 232 2.52 -8.61 3.08
CA ARG A 232 1.99 -8.58 4.44
C ARG A 232 1.87 -9.98 5.03
N HIS A 233 2.42 -10.14 6.24
CA HIS A 233 2.38 -11.41 6.97
C HIS A 233 0.95 -11.92 7.20
N ARG A 234 -0.03 -11.02 7.33
CA ARG A 234 -1.45 -11.37 7.48
C ARG A 234 -2.00 -12.20 6.32
N PHE A 235 -1.57 -11.96 5.08
CA PHE A 235 -2.03 -12.77 3.94
C PHE A 235 -1.44 -14.18 4.01
N THR A 236 -0.16 -14.26 4.38
CA THR A 236 0.53 -15.55 4.54
C THR A 236 -0.07 -16.36 5.70
N SER A 237 -0.24 -15.76 6.88
CA SER A 237 -0.82 -16.43 8.04
C SER A 237 -2.26 -16.86 7.78
N ALA A 238 -3.07 -16.01 7.13
CA ALA A 238 -4.44 -16.36 6.75
C ALA A 238 -4.50 -17.58 5.84
N CYS A 239 -3.64 -17.62 4.82
CA CYS A 239 -3.56 -18.75 3.93
C CYS A 239 -3.15 -20.04 4.67
N ILE A 240 -2.18 -19.95 5.59
CA ILE A 240 -1.73 -21.09 6.39
C ILE A 240 -2.85 -21.58 7.33
N ALA A 241 -3.58 -20.68 7.97
CA ALA A 241 -4.70 -21.04 8.84
C ALA A 241 -5.75 -21.87 8.09
N VAL A 242 -6.17 -21.41 6.90
CA VAL A 242 -7.12 -22.16 6.04
C VAL A 242 -6.56 -23.53 5.65
N LEU A 243 -5.25 -23.62 5.35
CA LEU A 243 -4.63 -24.90 5.01
C LEU A 243 -4.58 -25.86 6.21
N LEU A 244 -4.27 -25.36 7.41
CA LEU A 244 -4.22 -26.13 8.65
C LEU A 244 -5.62 -26.63 9.06
N GLU A 245 -6.61 -25.75 9.07
CA GLU A 245 -8.02 -26.08 9.37
C GLU A 245 -8.55 -27.20 8.47
N ASN A 246 -8.04 -27.27 7.24
CA ASN A 246 -8.44 -28.27 6.26
C ASN A 246 -7.40 -29.39 6.07
N SER A 247 -6.48 -29.54 7.03
CA SER A 247 -5.46 -30.61 7.07
C SER A 247 -4.72 -30.79 5.75
N TYR A 248 -4.46 -29.70 5.03
CA TYR A 248 -3.82 -29.69 3.70
C TYR A 248 -4.45 -30.63 2.67
N ALA A 249 -5.74 -30.98 2.75
CA ALA A 249 -6.34 -31.98 1.88
C ALA A 249 -6.25 -31.65 0.37
N LYS A 250 -6.37 -30.36 0.00
CA LYS A 250 -6.27 -29.86 -1.37
C LYS A 250 -5.61 -28.47 -1.41
N PRO A 251 -4.29 -28.38 -1.15
CA PRO A 251 -3.68 -27.10 -0.78
C PRO A 251 -3.70 -26.08 -1.92
N PHE A 252 -3.55 -26.53 -3.17
CA PHE A 252 -3.69 -25.66 -4.34
C PHE A 252 -5.10 -25.13 -4.55
N ALA A 253 -6.13 -25.97 -4.29
CA ALA A 253 -7.53 -25.55 -4.44
C ALA A 253 -7.92 -24.53 -3.36
N TYR A 254 -7.42 -24.70 -2.13
CA TYR A 254 -7.60 -23.71 -1.07
C TYR A 254 -6.88 -22.40 -1.39
N LEU A 255 -5.65 -22.45 -1.92
CA LEU A 255 -4.95 -21.24 -2.36
C LEU A 255 -5.71 -20.52 -3.48
N ASP A 256 -6.23 -21.24 -4.48
CA ASP A 256 -7.02 -20.65 -5.56
C ASP A 256 -8.35 -20.07 -5.07
N MET A 257 -9.01 -20.75 -4.15
CA MET A 257 -10.17 -20.23 -3.46
C MET A 257 -9.84 -18.93 -2.71
N ILE A 258 -8.70 -18.88 -1.99
CA ILE A 258 -8.28 -17.68 -1.25
C ILE A 258 -8.07 -16.51 -2.20
N ILE A 259 -7.35 -16.73 -3.30
CA ILE A 259 -7.10 -15.70 -4.32
C ILE A 259 -8.43 -15.24 -4.91
N HIS A 260 -9.29 -16.16 -5.32
CA HIS A 260 -10.57 -15.83 -5.94
C HIS A 260 -11.50 -15.07 -5.00
N ARG A 261 -11.66 -15.53 -3.77
CA ARG A 261 -12.47 -14.82 -2.77
C ARG A 261 -11.91 -13.43 -2.51
N SER A 262 -10.60 -13.31 -2.28
CA SER A 262 -9.97 -12.05 -1.89
C SER A 262 -9.90 -11.01 -3.02
N THR A 263 -9.90 -11.46 -4.28
CA THR A 263 -9.58 -10.58 -5.43
C THR A 263 -10.64 -10.57 -6.52
N GLY A 264 -11.54 -11.55 -6.56
CA GLY A 264 -12.41 -11.83 -7.70
C GLY A 264 -11.71 -12.55 -8.86
N TYR A 265 -10.37 -12.58 -8.89
CA TYR A 265 -9.59 -13.21 -9.96
C TYR A 265 -9.55 -14.73 -9.81
N LEU A 266 -9.80 -15.46 -10.90
CA LEU A 266 -9.74 -16.92 -10.94
C LEU A 266 -8.41 -17.40 -11.55
N PRO A 267 -7.45 -17.92 -10.76
CA PRO A 267 -6.18 -18.36 -11.31
C PRO A 267 -6.28 -19.61 -12.19
N CYS A 268 -7.29 -20.47 -11.96
CA CYS A 268 -7.51 -21.72 -12.67
C CYS A 268 -9.01 -21.96 -12.89
N ALA A 269 -9.42 -22.23 -14.13
CA ALA A 269 -10.83 -22.25 -14.55
C ALA A 269 -11.66 -23.44 -14.03
N ASP A 270 -11.02 -24.52 -13.56
CA ASP A 270 -11.68 -25.83 -13.39
C ASP A 270 -11.97 -26.27 -11.94
N LEU A 271 -12.12 -25.33 -10.99
CA LEU A 271 -12.25 -25.70 -9.57
C LEU A 271 -13.66 -25.51 -9.00
N ARG A 272 -14.24 -26.60 -8.51
CA ARG A 272 -15.31 -26.57 -7.50
C ARG A 272 -14.67 -26.25 -6.16
N TYR A 273 -14.99 -25.09 -5.60
CA TYR A 273 -14.44 -24.69 -4.31
C TYR A 273 -15.02 -25.52 -3.17
N PRO A 274 -14.17 -25.93 -2.21
CA PRO A 274 -14.66 -26.19 -0.86
C PRO A 274 -15.39 -24.95 -0.36
N SER A 275 -16.38 -25.08 0.53
CA SER A 275 -17.15 -23.95 1.05
C SER A 275 -16.79 -23.64 2.52
N PRO A 276 -15.54 -23.28 2.86
CA PRO A 276 -15.19 -22.92 4.22
C PRO A 276 -15.63 -21.50 4.55
N ILE A 277 -15.85 -21.27 5.83
CA ILE A 277 -15.95 -19.94 6.45
C ILE A 277 -14.57 -19.31 6.33
N PHE A 278 -14.52 -18.06 5.86
CA PHE A 278 -13.27 -17.35 5.65
C PHE A 278 -13.00 -16.47 6.86
N PRO A 279 -11.96 -16.74 7.68
CA PRO A 279 -11.74 -16.00 8.93
C PRO A 279 -11.18 -14.59 8.75
N PHE A 280 -11.13 -14.07 7.51
CA PHE A 280 -10.54 -12.77 7.21
C PHE A 280 -11.46 -11.93 6.34
N GLY A 281 -11.51 -10.63 6.66
CA GLY A 281 -12.15 -9.63 5.82
C GLY A 281 -11.51 -9.63 4.43
N LEU A 282 -12.36 -9.55 3.42
CA LEU A 282 -11.94 -9.33 2.04
C LEU A 282 -11.06 -8.08 1.94
N LEU A 283 -10.19 -8.03 0.92
CA LEU A 283 -9.55 -6.78 0.55
C LEU A 283 -10.63 -5.77 0.17
N ASP A 284 -10.95 -4.92 1.14
CA ASP A 284 -11.98 -3.91 1.00
C ASP A 284 -11.43 -2.73 0.20
N PHE A 285 -12.03 -2.52 -0.97
CA PHE A 285 -11.68 -1.46 -1.91
C PHE A 285 -12.74 -0.33 -1.87
N GLU A 286 -13.64 -0.29 -0.89
CA GLU A 286 -14.58 0.82 -0.68
C GLU A 286 -13.85 2.16 -0.56
N VAL A 287 -12.64 2.15 0.03
CA VAL A 287 -11.74 3.31 0.15
C VAL A 287 -11.31 3.89 -1.21
N MET A 288 -11.42 3.13 -2.31
CA MET A 288 -11.15 3.58 -3.69
C MET A 288 -12.16 4.62 -4.19
N LYS A 289 -13.21 4.91 -3.42
CA LYS A 289 -14.03 6.11 -3.60
C LYS A 289 -13.20 7.40 -3.52
N LYS A 290 -12.08 7.40 -2.78
CA LYS A 290 -11.13 8.52 -2.69
C LYS A 290 -10.28 8.62 -3.97
N ARG A 291 -10.44 9.73 -4.71
CA ARG A 291 -9.77 9.99 -6.01
C ARG A 291 -8.24 9.81 -5.97
N GLN A 292 -7.58 10.39 -4.98
CA GLN A 292 -6.13 10.31 -4.82
C GLN A 292 -5.63 8.86 -4.65
N LEU A 293 -6.32 8.07 -3.81
CA LEU A 293 -5.98 6.66 -3.59
C LEU A 293 -6.13 5.87 -4.89
N ARG A 294 -7.26 6.10 -5.58
CA ARG A 294 -7.55 5.52 -6.89
C ARG A 294 -6.47 5.83 -7.92
N SER A 295 -5.95 7.07 -7.95
CA SER A 295 -4.83 7.44 -8.83
C SER A 295 -3.58 6.62 -8.54
N TYR A 296 -3.19 6.45 -7.28
CA TYR A 296 -1.98 5.70 -6.93
C TYR A 296 -2.12 4.22 -7.23
N VAL A 297 -3.27 3.64 -6.91
CA VAL A 297 -3.55 2.23 -7.20
C VAL A 297 -3.63 1.99 -8.70
N HIS A 298 -4.19 2.92 -9.48
CA HIS A 298 -4.14 2.84 -10.94
C HIS A 298 -2.71 2.86 -11.48
N LEU A 299 -1.84 3.75 -10.98
CA LEU A 299 -0.43 3.75 -11.35
C LEU A 299 0.25 2.42 -11.02
N ALA A 300 -0.03 1.83 -9.86
CA ALA A 300 0.50 0.52 -9.48
C ALA A 300 0.02 -0.62 -10.39
N VAL A 301 -1.16 -0.49 -11.01
CA VAL A 301 -1.65 -1.44 -12.01
C VAL A 301 -0.99 -1.22 -13.37
N ILE A 302 -0.78 0.04 -13.78
CA ILE A 302 -0.14 0.39 -15.06
C ILE A 302 1.36 0.07 -15.05
N ASP A 303 2.05 0.32 -13.94
CA ASP A 303 3.51 0.17 -13.84
C ASP A 303 4.01 -1.21 -14.29
N PRO A 304 3.48 -2.34 -13.79
CA PRO A 304 3.89 -3.67 -14.24
C PRO A 304 3.56 -3.96 -15.71
N LEU A 305 2.60 -3.24 -16.32
CA LEU A 305 2.26 -3.39 -17.74
C LEU A 305 3.27 -2.68 -18.64
N VAL A 306 3.96 -1.65 -18.14
CA VAL A 306 4.91 -0.86 -18.93
C VAL A 306 6.36 -1.08 -18.51
N SER A 307 6.63 -1.46 -17.27
CA SER A 307 7.97 -1.53 -16.71
C SER A 307 8.18 -2.83 -15.93
N SER A 308 9.39 -3.37 -15.97
CA SER A 308 9.82 -4.45 -15.09
C SER A 308 10.28 -3.94 -13.72
N SER A 309 10.55 -2.64 -13.59
CA SER A 309 10.85 -1.99 -12.31
C SER A 309 9.59 -1.35 -11.73
N ASN A 310 9.44 -1.49 -10.41
CA ASN A 310 8.48 -0.72 -9.63
C ASN A 310 9.27 0.39 -8.92
N PRO A 311 9.24 1.64 -9.44
CA PRO A 311 9.98 2.74 -8.83
C PRO A 311 9.37 3.19 -7.48
N GLY A 312 8.29 2.54 -7.02
CA GLY A 312 7.64 2.84 -5.76
C GLY A 312 6.91 4.16 -5.76
N PHE A 313 6.57 4.58 -4.55
CA PHE A 313 5.84 5.79 -4.23
C PHE A 313 6.59 6.60 -3.17
N PRO A 314 6.55 7.94 -3.25
CA PRO A 314 7.18 8.80 -2.25
C PRO A 314 6.47 8.69 -0.91
N LYS A 315 7.15 9.06 0.19
CA LYS A 315 6.61 9.08 1.57
C LYS A 315 5.26 9.80 1.71
N LYS A 316 4.99 10.83 0.90
CA LYS A 316 3.68 11.53 0.87
C LYS A 316 2.50 10.62 0.50
N ALA A 317 2.77 9.45 -0.08
CA ALA A 317 1.78 8.42 -0.40
C ALA A 317 1.54 7.45 0.77
N VAL A 318 1.92 7.79 2.01
CA VAL A 318 1.69 6.97 3.22
C VAL A 318 0.24 6.50 3.37
N LYS A 319 -0.71 7.27 2.84
CA LYS A 319 -2.13 6.88 2.75
C LYS A 319 -2.35 5.52 2.08
N LEU A 320 -1.49 5.10 1.15
CA LEU A 320 -1.54 3.76 0.58
C LEU A 320 -1.38 2.67 1.65
N ILE A 321 -0.48 2.87 2.61
CA ILE A 321 -0.24 1.93 3.70
C ILE A 321 -1.46 1.88 4.62
N ASN A 322 -1.90 3.07 5.03
CA ASN A 322 -3.00 3.29 5.97
C ASN A 322 -4.30 2.64 5.48
N GLU A 323 -4.61 2.80 4.20
CA GLU A 323 -5.81 2.22 3.57
C GLU A 323 -5.60 0.75 3.14
N GLY A 324 -4.50 0.11 3.57
CA GLY A 324 -4.22 -1.31 3.32
C GLY A 324 -3.91 -1.65 1.86
N MET A 325 -3.48 -0.69 1.05
CA MET A 325 -3.15 -0.87 -0.36
C MET A 325 -1.65 -1.05 -0.60
N GLY A 326 -0.79 -0.47 0.23
CA GLY A 326 0.66 -0.54 0.08
C GLY A 326 1.36 -1.17 1.28
N ARG A 327 2.68 -1.30 1.15
CA ARG A 327 3.60 -1.67 2.24
C ARG A 327 4.89 -0.88 2.14
N PHE A 328 5.59 -0.71 3.25
CA PHE A 328 6.97 -0.23 3.25
C PHE A 328 7.93 -1.34 2.83
N THR A 329 8.91 -1.03 1.98
CA THR A 329 9.97 -1.97 1.60
C THR A 329 11.22 -1.87 2.47
N ASP A 330 11.36 -0.79 3.22
CA ASP A 330 12.49 -0.52 4.08
C ASP A 330 12.05 -0.23 5.52
N SER A 331 12.95 -0.41 6.48
CA SER A 331 12.66 -0.21 7.90
C SER A 331 12.55 1.26 8.31
N ARG A 332 13.02 2.20 7.48
CA ARG A 332 12.94 3.64 7.72
C ARG A 332 11.67 4.25 7.13
N CYS A 333 10.81 3.44 6.51
CA CYS A 333 9.52 3.87 5.96
C CYS A 333 9.67 4.95 4.88
N THR A 334 10.75 4.87 4.10
CA THR A 334 11.03 5.85 3.04
C THR A 334 10.39 5.43 1.73
N ASP A 335 10.33 4.12 1.48
CA ASP A 335 9.92 3.55 0.21
C ASP A 335 8.60 2.79 0.36
N ILE A 336 7.59 3.28 -0.34
CA ILE A 336 6.25 2.67 -0.38
C ILE A 336 6.09 1.96 -1.71
N VAL A 337 5.56 0.73 -1.68
CA VAL A 337 5.21 -0.01 -2.90
C VAL A 337 3.82 -0.60 -2.80
N ILE A 338 3.23 -0.82 -3.97
CA ILE A 338 2.08 -1.71 -4.17
C ILE A 338 2.57 -2.78 -5.14
N ASP A 339 3.06 -3.89 -4.60
CA ASP A 339 3.66 -4.99 -5.38
C ASP A 339 3.15 -6.37 -4.95
N GLU A 340 2.17 -6.38 -4.04
CA GLU A 340 1.52 -7.55 -3.50
C GLU A 340 0.49 -8.08 -4.51
N PRO A 341 0.64 -9.32 -5.01
CA PRO A 341 -0.20 -9.78 -6.12
C PRO A 341 -1.69 -9.86 -5.79
N LEU A 342 -2.06 -10.15 -4.54
CA LEU A 342 -3.46 -10.08 -4.12
C LEU A 342 -4.03 -8.67 -4.25
N VAL A 343 -3.27 -7.64 -3.88
CA VAL A 343 -3.72 -6.25 -3.98
C VAL A 343 -3.85 -5.83 -5.44
N ILE A 344 -2.84 -6.14 -6.26
CA ILE A 344 -2.85 -5.81 -7.69
C ILE A 344 -4.01 -6.53 -8.39
N ALA A 345 -4.20 -7.82 -8.15
CA ALA A 345 -5.30 -8.58 -8.74
C ALA A 345 -6.67 -8.02 -8.31
N ARG A 346 -6.84 -7.67 -7.03
CA ARG A 346 -8.06 -7.03 -6.54
C ARG A 346 -8.27 -5.65 -7.18
N ALA A 347 -7.22 -4.86 -7.33
CA ALA A 347 -7.28 -3.57 -8.01
C ALA A 347 -7.71 -3.70 -9.46
N VAL A 348 -7.14 -4.67 -10.18
CA VAL A 348 -7.55 -4.98 -11.57
C VAL A 348 -9.04 -5.36 -11.61
N ALA A 349 -9.49 -6.25 -10.73
CA ALA A 349 -10.90 -6.63 -10.66
C ALA A 349 -11.82 -5.44 -10.36
N TRP A 350 -11.39 -4.52 -9.48
CA TRP A 350 -12.13 -3.30 -9.18
C TRP A 350 -12.21 -2.37 -10.40
N PHE A 351 -11.11 -2.19 -11.14
CA PHE A 351 -11.10 -1.39 -12.37
C PHE A 351 -11.76 -2.07 -13.58
N THR A 352 -12.19 -3.33 -13.46
CA THR A 352 -12.96 -4.02 -14.50
C THR A 352 -14.42 -4.25 -14.09
N SER A 353 -14.78 -3.98 -12.84
CA SER A 353 -16.12 -4.13 -12.31
C SER A 353 -16.87 -2.80 -12.20
N CYS A 354 -18.15 -2.87 -11.83
CA CYS A 354 -19.03 -1.71 -11.59
C CYS A 354 -19.15 -1.36 -10.10
N GLU A 355 -18.26 -1.88 -9.25
CA GLU A 355 -18.33 -1.70 -7.78
C GLU A 355 -18.25 -0.23 -7.33
N GLY A 356 -17.67 0.65 -8.16
CA GLY A 356 -17.57 2.09 -7.88
C GLY A 356 -18.80 2.92 -8.21
N GLY A 357 -19.90 2.31 -8.68
CA GLY A 357 -21.12 3.00 -9.14
C GLY A 357 -21.00 3.64 -10.54
N THR A 358 -19.78 3.99 -10.96
CA THR A 358 -19.44 4.25 -12.37
C THR A 358 -18.61 3.08 -12.91
N PRO A 359 -18.76 2.69 -14.20
CA PRO A 359 -17.92 1.68 -14.81
C PRO A 359 -16.45 2.13 -14.70
N ALA A 360 -15.70 1.49 -13.82
CA ALA A 360 -14.29 1.76 -13.69
C ALA A 360 -13.57 1.18 -14.92
N SER A 361 -12.48 1.81 -15.33
CA SER A 361 -11.67 1.29 -16.42
C SER A 361 -10.20 1.66 -16.26
N ILE A 362 -9.34 0.67 -16.50
CA ILE A 362 -7.88 0.85 -16.55
C ILE A 362 -7.47 1.66 -17.78
N LEU A 363 -8.20 1.51 -18.90
CA LEU A 363 -7.77 2.02 -20.20
C LEU A 363 -8.65 3.11 -20.77
N GLU A 364 -9.85 3.31 -20.23
CA GLU A 364 -10.76 4.31 -20.76
C GLU A 364 -10.27 5.72 -20.45
N TYR A 365 -10.06 6.51 -21.51
CA TYR A 365 -9.52 7.86 -21.40
C TYR A 365 -10.41 8.79 -20.58
N GLN A 366 -11.73 8.72 -20.77
CA GLN A 366 -12.65 9.57 -20.01
C GLN A 366 -12.53 9.26 -18.52
N TYR A 367 -12.62 7.98 -18.12
CA TYR A 367 -12.41 7.58 -16.73
C TYR A 367 -11.07 8.09 -16.17
N PHE A 368 -9.98 7.98 -16.93
CA PHE A 368 -8.67 8.50 -16.52
C PHE A 368 -8.71 10.00 -16.21
N VAL A 369 -9.26 10.80 -17.12
CA VAL A 369 -9.39 12.26 -16.95
C VAL A 369 -10.26 12.61 -15.75
N GLU A 370 -11.40 11.95 -15.62
CA GLU A 370 -12.45 12.33 -14.69
C GLU A 370 -12.18 11.85 -13.25
N HIS A 371 -11.58 10.66 -13.11
CA HIS A 371 -11.53 9.95 -11.84
C HIS A 371 -10.11 9.62 -11.38
N LEU A 372 -9.09 9.70 -12.24
CA LEU A 372 -7.72 9.29 -11.90
C LEU A 372 -6.72 10.43 -11.83
N ILE A 373 -6.90 11.50 -12.61
CA ILE A 373 -6.00 12.66 -12.49
C ILE A 373 -6.22 13.33 -11.14
N ASP A 374 -5.16 13.50 -10.35
CA ASP A 374 -5.21 14.15 -9.04
C ASP A 374 -4.04 15.13 -8.92
N PRO A 375 -4.17 16.31 -8.31
CA PRO A 375 -3.04 17.24 -8.12
C PRO A 375 -1.85 16.62 -7.37
N GLY A 376 -2.11 15.66 -6.48
CA GLY A 376 -1.09 14.92 -5.74
C GLY A 376 -0.57 13.67 -6.46
N MET A 377 -1.02 13.39 -7.69
CA MET A 377 -0.58 12.21 -8.44
C MET A 377 0.92 12.25 -8.71
N ALA A 378 1.54 11.08 -8.86
CA ALA A 378 2.94 11.01 -9.23
C ALA A 378 3.14 11.60 -10.65
N PRO A 379 4.14 12.46 -10.89
CA PRO A 379 4.37 13.07 -12.22
C PRO A 379 4.50 12.05 -13.35
N ARG A 380 5.01 10.86 -13.04
CA ARG A 380 5.20 9.74 -13.98
C ARG A 380 3.89 9.05 -14.41
N HIS A 381 2.78 9.26 -13.70
CA HIS A 381 1.55 8.52 -13.93
C HIS A 381 0.95 8.73 -15.34
N PRO A 382 0.74 9.98 -15.81
CA PRO A 382 0.18 10.20 -17.13
C PRO A 382 1.11 9.76 -18.27
N PRO A 383 2.43 10.03 -18.23
CA PRO A 383 3.36 9.47 -19.20
C PRO A 383 3.35 7.94 -19.27
N ALA A 384 3.21 7.24 -18.14
CA ALA A 384 3.11 5.77 -18.11
C ALA A 384 1.82 5.29 -18.80
N TYR A 385 0.68 5.91 -18.48
CA TYR A 385 -0.60 5.63 -19.14
C TYR A 385 -0.52 5.91 -20.66
N LEU A 386 0.06 7.05 -21.05
CA LEU A 386 0.22 7.43 -22.46
C LEU A 386 1.19 6.50 -23.21
N ALA A 387 2.28 6.05 -22.58
CA ALA A 387 3.19 5.09 -23.19
C ALA A 387 2.47 3.78 -23.51
N PHE A 388 1.65 3.27 -22.59
CA PHE A 388 0.84 2.08 -22.81
C PHE A 388 -0.20 2.30 -23.94
N ALA A 389 -0.93 3.42 -23.89
CA ALA A 389 -1.92 3.76 -24.92
C ALA A 389 -1.30 3.93 -26.32
N LEU A 390 -0.12 4.56 -26.41
CA LEU A 390 0.63 4.71 -27.66
C LEU A 390 1.15 3.36 -28.17
N ALA A 391 1.62 2.48 -27.28
CA ALA A 391 2.02 1.12 -27.65
C ALA A 391 0.86 0.36 -28.28
N LEU A 392 -0.35 0.45 -27.68
CA LEU A 392 -1.57 -0.15 -28.25
C LEU A 392 -1.94 0.48 -29.59
N ALA A 393 -1.90 1.82 -29.70
CA ALA A 393 -2.24 2.54 -30.92
C ALA A 393 -1.30 2.19 -32.10
N PHE A 394 0.01 2.14 -31.84
CA PHE A 394 1.07 1.86 -32.82
C PHE A 394 1.40 0.37 -32.99
N SER A 395 0.69 -0.53 -32.28
CA SER A 395 0.79 -1.99 -32.47
C SER A 395 0.55 -2.42 -33.92
N LYS A 396 -0.16 -1.58 -34.69
CA LYS A 396 -0.30 -1.64 -36.14
C LYS A 396 0.26 -0.36 -36.76
N SER A 397 0.81 -0.47 -37.97
CA SER A 397 1.28 0.68 -38.73
C SER A 397 0.14 1.68 -38.96
N ARG A 398 0.23 2.91 -38.45
CA ARG A 398 -0.78 3.97 -38.60
C ARG A 398 -0.15 5.26 -39.08
N ARG A 399 -0.90 6.16 -39.74
CA ARG A 399 -0.34 7.48 -40.07
C ARG A 399 -0.23 8.30 -38.81
N ILE A 400 0.82 9.12 -38.74
CA ILE A 400 1.06 9.97 -37.56
C ILE A 400 -0.11 10.93 -37.34
N SER A 401 -0.65 11.51 -38.40
CA SER A 401 -1.83 12.39 -38.36
C SER A 401 -3.12 11.72 -37.87
N ASP A 402 -3.18 10.38 -37.84
CA ASP A 402 -4.34 9.66 -37.33
C ASP A 402 -4.33 9.60 -35.78
N ILE A 403 -3.16 9.81 -35.18
CA ILE A 403 -2.94 9.71 -33.72
C ILE A 403 -2.60 11.07 -33.12
N LEU A 404 -1.74 11.83 -33.78
CA LEU A 404 -1.32 13.16 -33.37
C LEU A 404 -2.08 14.21 -34.16
N LEU A 405 -2.65 15.18 -33.44
CA LEU A 405 -3.19 16.36 -34.08
C LEU A 405 -2.04 17.22 -34.60
N MET A 406 -2.10 17.60 -35.88
CA MET A 406 -1.06 18.37 -36.56
C MET A 406 -1.63 19.65 -37.17
N SER A 407 -0.73 20.63 -37.32
CA SER A 407 -0.91 21.86 -38.09
C SER A 407 -1.41 21.58 -39.49
N ARG A 408 -2.28 22.46 -40.01
CA ARG A 408 -2.68 22.45 -41.41
C ARG A 408 -1.82 23.45 -42.20
N PRO A 409 -1.31 23.09 -43.39
CA PRO A 409 -1.45 21.79 -44.05
C PRO A 409 -0.66 20.68 -43.32
N VAL A 410 -1.22 19.46 -43.32
CA VAL A 410 -0.57 18.31 -42.68
C VAL A 410 0.81 18.08 -43.33
N PRO A 411 1.89 17.98 -42.55
CA PRO A 411 3.23 17.85 -43.11
C PRO A 411 3.40 16.61 -44.01
N LEU A 412 4.16 16.73 -45.10
CA LEU A 412 4.40 15.65 -46.07
C LEU A 412 5.14 14.43 -45.48
N TRP A 413 5.82 14.62 -44.35
CA TRP A 413 6.46 13.54 -43.61
C TRP A 413 5.49 12.73 -42.75
N SER A 414 4.24 13.19 -42.53
CA SER A 414 3.20 12.47 -41.80
C SER A 414 2.73 11.26 -42.59
N ARG A 415 3.50 10.18 -42.45
CA ARG A 415 3.33 8.91 -43.15
C ARG A 415 2.92 7.84 -42.16
N ARG A 416 2.71 6.61 -42.67
CA ARG A 416 2.58 5.44 -41.82
C ARG A 416 3.85 5.26 -41.00
N ALA A 417 3.70 4.97 -39.72
CA ALA A 417 4.81 4.92 -38.79
C ALA A 417 4.66 3.80 -37.76
N HIS A 418 5.77 3.49 -37.11
CA HIS A 418 5.89 2.56 -35.99
C HIS A 418 6.70 3.20 -34.87
N ILE A 419 6.34 2.90 -33.62
CA ILE A 419 7.24 3.10 -32.49
C ILE A 419 8.24 1.95 -32.49
N VAL A 420 9.52 2.24 -32.31
CA VAL A 420 10.59 1.23 -32.36
C VAL A 420 11.45 1.26 -31.10
N ALA A 421 11.77 0.09 -30.58
CA ALA A 421 12.84 -0.11 -29.61
C ALA A 421 14.16 -0.35 -30.35
N ARG A 422 15.26 0.21 -29.84
CA ARG A 422 16.61 -0.01 -30.39
C ARG A 422 17.41 -0.88 -29.43
N THR A 423 17.95 -1.99 -29.93
CA THR A 423 18.84 -2.87 -29.17
C THR A 423 20.20 -2.91 -29.85
N ARG A 424 21.26 -2.65 -29.09
CA ARG A 424 22.63 -2.81 -29.57
C ARG A 424 23.03 -4.28 -29.48
N GLN A 425 23.37 -4.87 -30.63
CA GLN A 425 24.12 -6.12 -30.72
C GLN A 425 25.59 -5.79 -31.05
N PRO A 426 26.54 -6.73 -30.84
CA PRO A 426 27.97 -6.46 -31.01
C PRO A 426 28.34 -5.76 -32.32
N ASN A 427 27.66 -6.10 -33.42
CA ASN A 427 27.96 -5.58 -34.76
C ASN A 427 26.79 -4.86 -35.45
N LEU A 428 25.61 -4.81 -34.82
CA LEU A 428 24.40 -4.29 -35.47
C LEU A 428 23.48 -3.62 -34.45
N THR A 429 22.87 -2.50 -34.85
CA THR A 429 21.72 -1.95 -34.11
C THR A 429 20.45 -2.54 -34.69
N LEU A 430 19.72 -3.31 -33.90
CA LEU A 430 18.42 -3.83 -34.27
C LEU A 430 17.31 -2.85 -33.85
N GLU A 431 16.34 -2.69 -34.75
CA GLU A 431 15.12 -1.91 -34.50
C GLU A 431 13.93 -2.82 -34.51
N ASN A 432 13.32 -2.98 -33.34
CA ASN A 432 12.15 -3.83 -33.16
C ASN A 432 10.91 -2.93 -33.05
N PRO A 433 9.99 -2.95 -34.03
CA PRO A 433 8.73 -2.23 -33.88
C PRO A 433 7.95 -2.79 -32.70
N VAL A 434 7.30 -1.92 -31.94
CA VAL A 434 6.36 -2.33 -30.89
C VAL A 434 5.21 -3.08 -31.55
N ARG A 435 5.10 -4.37 -31.25
CA ARG A 435 4.08 -5.27 -31.78
C ARG A 435 3.53 -6.12 -30.64
N ASP A 436 2.28 -6.53 -30.77
CA ASP A 436 1.65 -7.54 -29.91
C ASP A 436 1.81 -7.29 -28.40
N VAL A 437 1.46 -6.07 -27.98
CA VAL A 437 1.41 -5.63 -26.58
C VAL A 437 0.43 -6.49 -25.75
N ASN A 438 -0.49 -7.19 -26.42
CA ASN A 438 -1.53 -8.00 -25.79
C ASN A 438 -1.07 -9.42 -25.43
N GLY A 439 0.08 -9.89 -25.95
CA GLY A 439 0.50 -11.29 -25.83
C GLY A 439 1.93 -11.53 -25.33
N THR A 440 2.78 -10.50 -25.28
CA THR A 440 4.19 -10.65 -24.89
C THR A 440 4.56 -9.75 -23.70
N HIS A 441 5.29 -10.31 -22.73
CA HIS A 441 5.87 -9.57 -21.59
C HIS A 441 7.05 -8.69 -22.04
N GLN A 442 6.82 -7.76 -22.97
CA GLN A 442 7.83 -6.79 -23.35
C GLN A 442 7.81 -5.60 -22.40
N THR A 443 8.93 -5.32 -21.74
CA THR A 443 9.12 -4.06 -21.01
C THR A 443 9.04 -2.90 -21.99
N LEU A 444 8.08 -1.99 -21.80
CA LEU A 444 7.82 -0.86 -22.69
C LEU A 444 8.60 0.39 -22.29
N VAL A 445 8.81 0.61 -21.00
CA VAL A 445 9.30 1.85 -20.41
C VAL A 445 10.57 1.59 -19.63
N THR A 446 11.56 2.45 -19.84
CA THR A 446 12.65 2.69 -18.88
C THR A 446 12.35 3.99 -18.13
N TYR A 447 12.24 3.90 -16.80
CA TYR A 447 12.22 5.09 -15.94
C TYR A 447 13.64 5.61 -15.75
N SER A 448 13.82 6.91 -15.91
CA SER A 448 15.09 7.60 -15.71
C SER A 448 14.87 8.79 -14.77
N THR A 449 15.67 8.88 -13.71
CA THR A 449 15.64 10.03 -12.78
C THR A 449 16.88 10.91 -12.91
N SER A 450 17.86 10.49 -13.73
CA SER A 450 19.08 11.23 -14.00
C SER A 450 19.32 11.42 -15.49
N LEU A 451 20.05 12.48 -15.85
CA LEU A 451 20.46 12.70 -17.23
C LEU A 451 21.36 11.56 -17.75
N THR A 452 22.20 10.99 -16.89
CA THR A 452 23.07 9.86 -17.23
C THR A 452 22.26 8.66 -17.70
N ASP A 453 21.19 8.31 -16.99
CA ASP A 453 20.33 7.18 -17.37
C ASP A 453 19.58 7.46 -18.68
N THR A 454 19.11 8.70 -18.87
CA THR A 454 18.48 9.09 -20.13
C THR A 454 19.47 9.01 -21.30
N LEU A 455 20.72 9.46 -21.10
CA LEU A 455 21.78 9.35 -22.11
C LEU A 455 22.13 7.89 -22.42
N GLN A 456 22.17 7.01 -21.41
CA GLN A 456 22.36 5.58 -21.63
C GLN A 456 21.22 4.99 -22.48
N TRP A 457 19.98 5.37 -22.20
CA TRP A 457 18.83 4.97 -23.01
C TRP A 457 18.92 5.49 -24.45
N LEU A 458 19.22 6.78 -24.64
CA LEU A 458 19.40 7.40 -25.97
C LEU A 458 20.54 6.74 -26.77
N ARG A 459 21.57 6.22 -26.09
CA ARG A 459 22.70 5.50 -26.70
C ARG A 459 22.45 4.00 -26.91
N HIS A 460 21.20 3.55 -26.76
CA HIS A 460 20.74 2.17 -27.02
C HIS A 460 21.23 1.14 -26.00
N SER A 461 21.51 1.57 -24.76
CA SER A 461 21.84 0.65 -23.67
C SER A 461 20.62 -0.10 -23.14
N HIS A 462 19.41 0.32 -23.49
CA HIS A 462 18.16 -0.27 -23.01
C HIS A 462 17.26 -0.73 -24.17
N PRO A 463 16.64 -1.93 -24.07
CA PRO A 463 15.83 -2.51 -25.15
C PRO A 463 14.37 -2.01 -25.15
N THR A 464 14.05 -0.92 -24.44
CA THR A 464 12.68 -0.43 -24.25
C THR A 464 12.31 0.62 -25.31
N PRO A 465 11.07 0.60 -25.84
CA PRO A 465 10.61 1.57 -26.83
C PRO A 465 10.38 2.98 -26.28
N PHE A 466 10.16 3.13 -24.98
CA PHE A 466 9.90 4.40 -24.32
C PHE A 466 10.89 4.65 -23.18
N CYS A 467 11.25 5.92 -22.98
CA CYS A 467 11.88 6.41 -21.77
C CYS A 467 10.97 7.45 -21.10
N ILE A 468 10.78 7.33 -19.79
CA ILE A 468 10.12 8.35 -19.00
C ILE A 468 11.19 8.99 -18.11
N HIS A 469 11.63 10.19 -18.50
CA HIS A 469 12.52 11.01 -17.68
C HIS A 469 11.70 11.74 -16.62
N VAL A 470 11.89 11.38 -15.36
CA VAL A 470 11.14 11.88 -14.20
C VAL A 470 12.02 12.86 -13.42
N THR A 471 11.51 14.06 -13.20
CA THR A 471 12.03 15.03 -12.24
C THR A 471 11.05 15.20 -11.09
N ASP A 472 11.43 15.98 -10.07
CA ASP A 472 10.56 16.22 -8.91
C ASP A 472 9.20 16.84 -9.29
N ALA A 473 9.19 17.67 -10.34
CA ALA A 473 8.02 18.42 -10.76
C ALA A 473 7.33 17.87 -12.02
N THR A 474 8.06 17.20 -12.90
CA THR A 474 7.55 16.84 -14.24
C THR A 474 8.03 15.47 -14.69
N ALA A 475 7.38 14.92 -15.70
CA ALA A 475 7.87 13.74 -16.39
C ALA A 475 7.73 13.93 -17.90
N THR A 476 8.76 13.51 -18.64
CA THR A 476 8.84 13.65 -20.10
C THR A 476 8.97 12.27 -20.72
N LEU A 477 8.07 11.94 -21.63
CA LEU A 477 8.04 10.68 -22.38
C LEU A 477 8.83 10.85 -23.69
N ILE A 478 9.82 10.00 -23.91
CA ILE A 478 10.71 10.06 -25.07
C ILE A 478 10.63 8.72 -25.81
N PHE A 479 10.46 8.75 -27.13
CA PHE A 479 10.41 7.54 -27.96
C PHE A 479 10.82 7.82 -29.40
N ILE A 480 11.13 6.75 -30.15
CA ILE A 480 11.54 6.83 -31.55
C ILE A 480 10.37 6.45 -32.44
N VAL A 481 10.11 7.27 -33.45
CA VAL A 481 9.13 7.00 -34.49
C VAL A 481 9.85 6.72 -35.81
N LYS A 482 9.59 5.55 -36.40
CA LYS A 482 10.08 5.13 -37.71
C LYS A 482 8.98 5.22 -38.75
N LEU A 483 9.19 6.06 -39.76
CA LEU A 483 8.31 6.26 -40.90
C LEU A 483 8.43 5.11 -41.91
N SER A 484 7.41 4.93 -42.74
CA SER A 484 7.38 3.90 -43.79
C SER A 484 8.43 4.08 -44.88
N ASN A 485 9.00 5.28 -45.03
CA ASN A 485 10.13 5.54 -45.93
C ASN A 485 11.49 5.31 -45.26
N GLY A 486 11.50 4.75 -44.04
CA GLY A 486 12.70 4.50 -43.26
C GLY A 486 13.26 5.73 -42.54
N GLY A 487 12.64 6.90 -42.67
CA GLY A 487 13.01 8.10 -41.90
C GLY A 487 12.67 7.95 -40.42
N ARG A 488 13.44 8.58 -39.53
CA ARG A 488 13.25 8.49 -38.08
C ARG A 488 13.23 9.85 -37.43
N PHE A 489 12.55 9.96 -36.30
CA PHE A 489 12.62 11.14 -35.45
C PHE A 489 12.34 10.76 -33.99
N TRP A 490 12.79 11.60 -33.07
CA TRP A 490 12.48 11.54 -31.65
C TRP A 490 11.16 12.25 -31.38
N ALA A 491 10.21 11.58 -30.76
CA ALA A 491 9.04 12.23 -30.19
C ALA A 491 9.30 12.49 -28.71
N VAL A 492 9.19 13.75 -28.30
CA VAL A 492 9.43 14.19 -26.92
C VAL A 492 8.13 14.78 -26.40
N MET A 493 7.47 14.06 -25.51
CA MET A 493 6.11 14.32 -25.09
C MET A 493 6.03 14.73 -23.62
N ARG A 494 5.28 15.79 -23.32
CA ARG A 494 4.89 16.14 -21.95
C ARG A 494 3.37 16.23 -21.84
N ALA A 495 2.85 15.71 -20.75
CA ALA A 495 1.42 15.78 -20.45
C ALA A 495 1.10 17.07 -19.70
N LEU A 496 0.04 17.76 -20.14
CA LEU A 496 -0.53 18.92 -19.46
C LEU A 496 -1.91 18.56 -18.93
N TYR A 497 -2.11 18.77 -17.63
CA TYR A 497 -3.37 18.49 -16.95
C TYR A 497 -4.03 19.80 -16.54
N SER A 498 -5.36 19.82 -16.57
CA SER A 498 -6.16 20.91 -16.02
C SER A 498 -5.71 22.29 -16.51
N LEU A 499 -5.94 22.51 -17.80
CA LEU A 499 -5.91 23.81 -18.42
C LEU A 499 -7.08 24.62 -17.85
N GLY A 500 -6.81 25.45 -16.83
CA GLY A 500 -7.81 26.30 -16.19
C GLY A 500 -8.36 27.38 -17.13
N ASP A 501 -8.33 28.63 -16.69
CA ASP A 501 -8.86 29.75 -17.47
C ASP A 501 -8.20 29.84 -18.86
N ARG A 502 -9.00 30.06 -19.92
CA ARG A 502 -8.57 29.87 -21.34
C ARG A 502 -7.32 30.67 -21.73
N LYS A 503 -7.07 31.82 -21.08
CA LYS A 503 -5.91 32.67 -21.35
C LYS A 503 -4.58 32.06 -20.86
N ASP A 504 -4.61 31.29 -19.78
CA ASP A 504 -3.44 30.63 -19.19
C ASP A 504 -2.97 29.43 -20.03
N VAL A 505 -3.90 28.81 -20.76
CA VAL A 505 -3.65 27.62 -21.58
C VAL A 505 -2.61 27.83 -22.67
N THR A 506 -2.73 28.93 -23.41
CA THR A 506 -1.82 29.20 -24.53
C THR A 506 -0.40 29.44 -24.01
N THR A 507 -0.25 30.21 -22.94
CA THR A 507 1.03 30.46 -22.28
C THR A 507 1.64 29.17 -21.77
N LYS A 508 0.89 28.35 -21.03
CA LYS A 508 1.37 27.03 -20.55
C LYS A 508 1.81 26.11 -21.68
N ILE A 509 1.07 26.08 -22.79
CA ILE A 509 1.44 25.30 -23.97
C ILE A 509 2.74 25.83 -24.57
N GLN A 510 2.87 27.15 -24.76
CA GLN A 510 4.09 27.76 -25.31
C GLN A 510 5.30 27.54 -24.41
N ASP A 511 5.16 27.72 -23.09
CA ASP A 511 6.21 27.47 -22.11
C ASP A 511 6.61 25.99 -22.12
N THR A 512 5.63 25.09 -22.25
CA THR A 512 5.89 23.65 -22.36
C THR A 512 6.62 23.33 -23.65
N LEU A 513 6.17 23.84 -24.81
CA LEU A 513 6.87 23.67 -26.08
C LEU A 513 8.30 24.21 -26.02
N HIS A 514 8.49 25.38 -25.41
CA HIS A 514 9.80 25.96 -25.19
C HIS A 514 10.68 25.04 -24.34
N SER A 515 10.15 24.47 -23.26
CA SER A 515 10.88 23.55 -22.39
C SER A 515 11.18 22.18 -23.03
N LEU A 516 10.46 21.79 -24.10
CA LEU A 516 10.70 20.56 -24.86
C LEU A 516 11.70 20.75 -26.00
N LYS A 517 12.19 21.97 -26.21
CA LYS A 517 13.26 22.22 -27.18
C LYS A 517 14.53 21.48 -26.78
N PRO A 518 15.35 21.01 -27.74
CA PRO A 518 16.57 20.25 -27.48
C PRO A 518 17.50 20.92 -26.44
N GLU A 519 17.66 22.23 -26.51
CA GLU A 519 18.47 23.04 -25.61
C GLU A 519 17.93 23.10 -24.17
N ASN A 520 16.63 22.91 -23.97
CA ASN A 520 15.94 23.07 -22.68
C ASN A 520 15.52 21.73 -22.05
N LEU A 521 15.47 20.65 -22.84
CA LEU A 521 14.88 19.36 -22.47
C LEU A 521 15.46 18.74 -21.19
N PHE A 522 16.74 19.02 -20.91
CA PHE A 522 17.49 18.45 -19.79
C PHE A 522 18.27 19.50 -18.99
N GLN A 523 17.86 20.77 -19.04
CA GLN A 523 18.51 21.79 -18.22
C GLN A 523 18.22 21.51 -16.74
N HIS A 524 19.27 21.20 -16.00
CA HIS A 524 19.21 21.22 -14.54
C HIS A 524 19.31 22.69 -14.11
N PRO A 525 18.51 23.17 -13.13
CA PRO A 525 18.55 24.56 -12.68
C PRO A 525 19.95 25.05 -12.25
N SER A 526 20.86 24.12 -11.95
CA SER A 526 22.21 24.34 -11.47
C SER A 526 23.31 24.16 -12.54
N ALA A 527 22.98 23.67 -13.75
CA ALA A 527 23.97 23.40 -14.79
C ALA A 527 23.86 24.47 -15.90
N HIS A 528 24.87 25.32 -16.03
CA HIS A 528 24.85 26.46 -16.95
C HIS A 528 25.04 26.10 -18.43
N GLU A 529 25.36 24.84 -18.78
CA GLU A 529 25.51 24.43 -20.19
C GLU A 529 24.85 23.08 -20.48
N PRO A 530 24.07 22.95 -21.57
CA PRO A 530 23.57 21.67 -22.04
C PRO A 530 24.75 20.79 -22.45
N SER A 531 24.82 19.57 -21.91
CA SER A 531 25.95 18.70 -22.21
C SER A 531 25.97 18.37 -23.71
N SER A 532 27.07 18.69 -24.40
CA SER A 532 27.33 18.34 -25.82
C SER A 532 27.06 16.85 -26.13
N ASN A 533 27.17 16.01 -25.10
CA ASN A 533 26.82 14.60 -25.11
C ASN A 533 25.38 14.28 -25.50
N ILE A 534 24.39 15.13 -25.16
CA ILE A 534 22.97 14.92 -25.48
C ILE A 534 22.73 15.12 -26.96
N PHE A 535 23.19 16.24 -27.52
CA PHE A 535 23.00 16.53 -28.95
C PHE A 535 23.67 15.45 -29.79
N SER A 536 24.89 15.04 -29.44
CA SER A 536 25.57 13.92 -30.09
C SER A 536 24.76 12.61 -30.00
N ALA A 537 24.09 12.34 -28.87
CA ALA A 537 23.24 11.16 -28.74
C ALA A 537 21.97 11.25 -29.59
N LEU A 538 21.32 12.40 -29.65
CA LEU A 538 20.14 12.65 -30.49
C LEU A 538 20.47 12.53 -31.98
N ASP A 539 21.61 13.10 -32.40
CA ASP A 539 22.10 13.07 -33.79
C ASP A 539 22.59 11.69 -34.22
N SER A 540 22.79 10.76 -33.27
CA SER A 540 23.17 9.37 -33.58
C SER A 540 22.02 8.52 -34.14
N LEU A 541 20.81 9.09 -34.26
CA LEU A 541 19.66 8.43 -34.85
C LEU A 541 19.86 8.25 -36.37
N PRO A 542 19.78 7.02 -36.93
CA PRO A 542 20.06 6.83 -38.35
C PRO A 542 18.92 7.36 -39.24
N ASN A 543 19.27 7.99 -40.36
CA ASN A 543 18.30 8.52 -41.34
C ASN A 543 17.26 9.44 -40.69
N ILE A 544 17.73 10.43 -39.93
CA ILE A 544 16.86 11.43 -39.29
C ILE A 544 16.01 12.11 -40.35
N CYS A 545 14.71 12.24 -40.10
CA CYS A 545 13.81 12.99 -40.97
C CYS A 545 14.11 14.50 -40.82
N PRO A 546 14.72 15.16 -41.82
CA PRO A 546 15.18 16.53 -41.67
C PRO A 546 14.02 17.54 -41.58
N GLN A 547 12.79 17.10 -41.86
CA GLN A 547 11.59 17.94 -41.91
C GLN A 547 10.88 18.06 -40.55
N VAL A 548 11.30 17.33 -39.52
CA VAL A 548 10.60 17.26 -38.23
C VAL A 548 11.05 18.37 -37.27
N GLY A 549 12.34 18.70 -37.26
CA GLY A 549 12.92 19.73 -36.39
C GLY A 549 14.42 19.54 -36.17
N PRO A 550 15.09 20.46 -35.45
CA PRO A 550 16.49 20.31 -35.06
C PRO A 550 16.72 18.99 -34.34
N HIS A 551 17.83 18.31 -34.64
CA HIS A 551 18.18 16.98 -34.12
C HIS A 551 17.09 15.90 -34.35
N GLY A 552 16.14 16.15 -35.26
CA GLY A 552 15.00 15.27 -35.49
C GLY A 552 14.05 15.16 -34.31
N ILE A 553 13.91 16.20 -33.48
CA ILE A 553 12.96 16.20 -32.35
C ILE A 553 11.61 16.78 -32.79
N LEU A 554 10.55 16.02 -32.53
CA LEU A 554 9.16 16.47 -32.54
C LEU A 554 8.70 16.72 -31.10
N PRO A 555 8.55 17.98 -30.67
CA PRO A 555 7.91 18.28 -29.40
C PRO A 555 6.41 17.95 -29.49
N VAL A 556 5.89 17.20 -28.52
CA VAL A 556 4.49 16.79 -28.46
C VAL A 556 3.90 17.17 -27.11
N ILE A 557 2.71 17.76 -27.13
CA ILE A 557 1.96 18.06 -25.90
C ILE A 557 0.73 17.18 -25.87
N ALA A 558 0.64 16.35 -24.84
CA ALA A 558 -0.56 15.57 -24.55
C ALA A 558 -1.43 16.38 -23.59
N ILE A 559 -2.50 16.96 -24.10
CA ILE A 559 -3.45 17.69 -23.26
C ILE A 559 -4.43 16.68 -22.67
N ILE A 560 -4.53 16.65 -21.34
CA ILE A 560 -5.41 15.75 -20.60
C ILE A 560 -6.40 16.59 -19.77
N GLY A 561 -7.66 16.63 -20.20
CA GLY A 561 -8.69 17.46 -19.57
C GLY A 561 -10.07 17.25 -20.18
N LYS A 562 -11.13 17.67 -19.46
CA LYS A 562 -12.53 17.37 -19.81
C LYS A 562 -13.04 18.12 -21.05
N ASP A 563 -12.47 19.28 -21.39
CA ASP A 563 -13.01 20.18 -22.43
C ASP A 563 -11.90 20.83 -23.27
N VAL A 564 -11.06 20.03 -23.92
CA VAL A 564 -10.14 20.58 -24.93
C VAL A 564 -10.95 20.87 -26.20
N ASP A 565 -11.51 22.07 -26.25
CA ASP A 565 -12.21 22.60 -27.41
C ASP A 565 -11.31 22.43 -28.65
N ARG A 566 -11.73 21.62 -29.63
CA ARG A 566 -10.94 21.30 -30.83
C ARG A 566 -10.44 22.55 -31.56
N ASN A 567 -11.12 23.67 -31.38
CA ASN A 567 -10.79 24.98 -31.93
C ASN A 567 -9.49 25.57 -31.36
N ILE A 568 -9.19 25.35 -30.07
CA ILE A 568 -7.94 25.82 -29.43
C ILE A 568 -6.75 25.11 -30.06
N SER A 569 -6.88 23.80 -30.29
CA SER A 569 -5.81 23.01 -30.89
C SER A 569 -5.56 23.36 -32.36
N GLN A 570 -6.60 23.74 -33.11
CA GLN A 570 -6.44 24.23 -34.49
C GLN A 570 -5.75 25.60 -34.55
N HIS A 571 -6.07 26.52 -33.63
CA HIS A 571 -5.46 27.85 -33.59
C HIS A 571 -3.96 27.80 -33.24
N LEU A 572 -3.57 26.90 -32.34
CA LEU A 572 -2.18 26.74 -31.91
C LEU A 572 -1.34 26.00 -32.94
N ALA A 573 -1.93 25.05 -33.68
CA ALA A 573 -1.20 24.32 -34.70
C ALA A 573 -0.88 25.21 -35.93
N CYS A 574 -1.59 26.31 -36.17
CA CYS A 574 -1.25 27.23 -37.26
C CYS A 574 -0.02 28.14 -37.00
N ARG A 575 0.63 28.04 -35.83
CA ARG A 575 1.89 28.72 -35.48
C ARG A 575 2.98 27.69 -35.22
#